data_AF-A0A954Q061-F1
#
_entry.id   AF-A0A954Q061-F1
#
_cell.length_a   1.000
_cell.length_b   1.000
_cell.length_c   1.000
_cell.angle_alpha   90.00
_cell.angle_beta   90.00
_cell.angle_gamma   90.00
#
_symmetry.space_group_name_H-M   'P 1'
#
loop_
_entity.id
_entity.type
_entity.pdbx_description
1 polymer ?
#
loop_
_entity_poly.entity_id
_entity_poly.type
_entity_poly.pdbx_seq_one_letter_code
_entity_poly.pdbx_strand_id
1 'polypeptide(L)'
;MSQRGDASNSSQRPSTPDPVPDGRDDDAKEQFAEPANPVSLRRFKIVASALLLFHLSAVVLPPLAFQTFSVDGPSPLVGLLIRPFAGYGQFFHMDRGYAFFAPDPGPSHLIQAASTNADGSIDERMYPDRNDQWPRLLYHRHFMLAEFLNESYWPPGPPDEMFQSDRSAALLWQQRRGRYEYIRQSMVDHLRRENDDREVAIRRLEHGLPGLQDFLEEPIALNDPRLYSVLLDQPIFSDEIAPAPATTEEIPVPAVVDGQTLPSAIEP
;
A
#
# COMPACT_ATOMS: atom_id res chain seq x y z
N MET A 1 21.93 50.61 24.70
CA MET A 1 20.75 51.39 25.12
C MET A 1 19.58 50.41 25.16
N SER A 2 18.84 50.11 26.22
CA SER A 2 18.64 50.72 27.53
C SER A 2 18.04 49.66 28.49
N GLN A 3 18.58 49.61 29.71
CA GLN A 3 18.01 49.32 31.05
C GLN A 3 16.92 48.23 31.22
N ARG A 4 17.11 47.15 32.00
CA ARG A 4 17.20 46.98 33.48
C ARG A 4 15.99 47.50 34.26
N GLY A 5 15.38 46.63 35.08
CA GLY A 5 14.38 46.98 36.09
C GLY A 5 13.91 45.77 36.91
N ASP A 6 14.74 45.32 37.86
CA ASP A 6 14.33 44.53 39.02
C ASP A 6 13.51 45.39 39.99
N ALA A 7 12.49 44.82 40.64
CA ALA A 7 11.98 45.36 41.90
C ALA A 7 11.36 44.24 42.77
N SER A 8 12.10 43.88 43.81
CA SER A 8 11.64 43.21 45.02
C SER A 8 11.08 44.22 46.02
N ASN A 9 10.02 43.86 46.77
CA ASN A 9 9.72 44.39 48.11
C ASN A 9 8.58 43.57 48.73
N SER A 10 8.81 42.62 49.65
CA SER A 10 9.08 42.72 51.09
C SER A 10 7.90 43.24 51.96
N SER A 11 7.37 42.30 52.74
CA SER A 11 6.85 42.37 54.12
C SER A 11 6.11 43.60 54.63
N GLN A 12 4.83 43.42 54.94
CA GLN A 12 4.22 43.98 56.16
C GLN A 12 3.21 42.99 56.79
N ARG A 13 3.53 42.57 58.01
CA ARG A 13 2.66 42.14 59.12
C ARG A 13 3.02 43.08 60.30
N PRO A 14 2.31 43.15 61.45
CA PRO A 14 1.03 42.53 61.85
C PRO A 14 0.06 43.54 62.54
N SER A 15 -1.16 43.11 62.89
CA SER A 15 -1.88 43.59 64.08
C SER A 15 -2.98 42.60 64.45
N THR A 16 -2.80 41.93 65.58
CA THR A 16 -3.79 41.11 66.30
C THR A 16 -4.82 42.02 66.99
N PRO A 17 -6.07 41.56 67.13
CA PRO A 17 -6.81 41.77 68.36
C PRO A 17 -7.18 40.43 69.03
N ASP A 18 -7.12 40.48 70.35
CA ASP A 18 -7.34 39.42 71.35
C ASP A 18 -8.85 39.07 71.54
N PRO A 19 -9.19 38.03 72.37
CA PRO A 19 -10.15 36.98 72.00
C PRO A 19 -11.52 37.04 72.72
N VAL A 20 -12.28 35.93 72.60
CA VAL A 20 -13.38 35.38 73.45
C VAL A 20 -14.80 35.49 72.85
N PRO A 21 -15.76 34.53 73.03
CA PRO A 21 -15.73 33.19 73.64
C PRO A 21 -16.25 32.03 72.75
N ASP A 22 -15.76 30.84 73.11
CA ASP A 22 -16.43 29.54 73.27
C ASP A 22 -17.93 29.43 72.90
N GLY A 23 -18.21 28.47 72.03
CA GLY A 23 -19.56 28.09 71.62
C GLY A 23 -19.55 26.81 70.79
N ARG A 24 -19.41 25.68 71.48
CA ARG A 24 -20.04 24.37 71.22
C ARG A 24 -19.97 23.78 69.80
N ASP A 25 -19.34 22.61 69.76
CA ASP A 25 -19.92 21.34 69.29
C ASP A 25 -20.64 21.37 67.93
N ASP A 26 -20.08 20.67 66.94
CA ASP A 26 -20.70 19.47 66.35
C ASP A 26 -20.16 19.17 64.95
N ASP A 27 -19.52 18.01 64.85
CA ASP A 27 -19.64 17.10 63.71
C ASP A 27 -19.18 17.54 62.31
N ALA A 28 -17.93 17.99 62.18
CA ALA A 28 -17.18 17.74 60.94
C ALA A 28 -16.60 16.31 60.99
N LYS A 29 -17.47 15.29 60.90
CA LYS A 29 -17.03 13.93 60.57
C LYS A 29 -16.42 13.99 59.18
N GLU A 30 -15.09 13.96 59.12
CA GLU A 30 -14.36 13.49 57.95
C GLU A 30 -14.98 12.13 57.57
N GLN A 31 -15.84 12.13 56.55
CA GLN A 31 -16.25 10.93 55.86
C GLN A 31 -15.02 10.43 55.10
N PHE A 32 -14.10 9.80 55.83
CA PHE A 32 -13.13 8.90 55.24
C PHE A 32 -13.93 7.86 54.47
N ALA A 33 -13.79 7.89 53.14
CA ALA A 33 -14.36 6.90 52.26
C ALA A 33 -14.06 5.52 52.86
N GLU A 34 -15.13 4.81 53.23
CA GLU A 34 -15.08 3.48 53.80
C GLU A 34 -14.13 2.63 52.94
N PRO A 35 -13.08 2.00 53.48
CA PRO A 35 -12.11 1.29 52.67
C PRO A 35 -12.85 0.19 51.92
N ALA A 36 -12.95 0.34 50.59
CA ALA A 36 -13.63 -0.59 49.72
C ALA A 36 -13.21 -2.01 50.11
N ASN A 37 -14.19 -2.81 50.57
CA ASN A 37 -13.97 -4.10 51.19
C ASN A 37 -12.99 -4.91 50.31
N PRO A 38 -11.80 -5.31 50.80
CA PRO A 38 -10.70 -5.79 49.95
C PRO A 38 -11.09 -7.02 49.12
N VAL A 39 -12.07 -7.79 49.60
CA VAL A 39 -12.69 -8.91 48.88
C VAL A 39 -13.48 -8.44 47.66
N SER A 40 -14.23 -7.34 47.78
CA SER A 40 -14.99 -6.72 46.67
C SER A 40 -14.04 -6.21 45.58
N LEU A 41 -12.97 -5.51 45.98
CA LEU A 41 -11.97 -5.01 45.04
C LEU A 41 -11.27 -6.15 44.28
N ARG A 42 -10.96 -7.25 44.97
CA ARG A 42 -10.34 -8.43 44.34
C ARG A 42 -11.30 -9.11 43.35
N ARG A 43 -12.58 -9.28 43.71
CA ARG A 43 -13.60 -9.84 42.81
C ARG A 43 -13.80 -8.95 41.58
N PHE A 44 -13.90 -7.64 41.77
CA PHE A 44 -14.00 -6.69 40.68
C PHE A 44 -12.80 -6.79 39.72
N LYS A 45 -11.57 -6.83 40.26
CA LYS A 45 -10.37 -7.00 39.44
C LYS A 45 -10.41 -8.29 38.62
N ILE A 46 -10.85 -9.41 39.21
CA ILE A 46 -10.97 -10.69 38.50
C ILE A 46 -11.99 -10.58 37.36
N VAL A 47 -13.16 -9.98 37.61
CA VAL A 47 -14.20 -9.79 36.58
C VAL A 47 -13.68 -8.87 35.47
N ALA A 48 -13.06 -7.73 35.83
CA ALA A 48 -12.49 -6.80 34.87
C ALA A 48 -11.39 -7.47 34.02
N SER A 49 -10.48 -8.22 34.65
CA SER A 49 -9.46 -8.99 33.95
C SER A 49 -10.06 -10.05 33.03
N ALA A 50 -11.11 -10.75 33.45
CA ALA A 50 -11.80 -11.73 32.63
C ALA A 50 -12.46 -11.08 31.40
N LEU A 51 -13.12 -9.93 31.58
CA LEU A 51 -13.71 -9.16 30.47
C LEU A 51 -12.65 -8.62 29.51
N LEU A 52 -11.51 -8.14 30.02
CA LEU A 52 -10.38 -7.69 29.20
C LEU A 52 -9.78 -8.84 28.39
N LEU A 53 -9.55 -10.00 29.03
CA LEU A 53 -9.07 -11.19 28.32
C LEU A 53 -10.07 -11.65 27.28
N PHE A 54 -11.37 -11.67 27.61
CA PHE A 54 -12.43 -12.02 26.66
C PHE A 54 -12.43 -11.10 25.44
N HIS A 55 -12.36 -9.78 25.66
CA HIS A 55 -12.31 -8.80 24.58
C HIS A 55 -11.02 -8.95 23.74
N LEU A 56 -9.87 -9.09 24.40
CA LEU A 56 -8.59 -9.28 23.71
C LEU A 56 -8.62 -10.55 22.84
N SER A 57 -9.16 -11.65 23.35
CA SER A 57 -9.35 -12.88 22.57
C SER A 57 -10.27 -12.65 21.37
N ALA A 58 -11.36 -11.89 21.53
CA ALA A 58 -12.24 -11.55 20.42
C ALA A 58 -11.58 -10.67 19.34
N VAL A 59 -10.56 -9.88 19.69
CA VAL A 59 -9.79 -9.07 18.75
C VAL A 59 -8.69 -9.89 18.05
N VAL A 60 -8.03 -10.80 18.77
CA VAL A 60 -6.85 -11.54 18.26
C VAL A 60 -7.22 -12.83 17.51
N LEU A 61 -8.28 -13.54 17.91
CA LEU A 61 -8.64 -14.82 17.30
C LEU A 61 -9.11 -14.70 15.83
N PRO A 62 -9.89 -13.69 15.41
CA PRO A 62 -10.28 -13.54 14.01
C PRO A 62 -9.12 -13.45 13.01
N PRO A 63 -8.11 -12.56 13.17
CA PRO A 63 -6.97 -12.54 12.26
C PRO A 63 -6.14 -13.83 12.30
N LEU A 64 -6.04 -14.50 13.46
CA LEU A 64 -5.39 -15.80 13.56
C LEU A 64 -6.16 -16.90 12.79
N ALA A 65 -7.49 -16.87 12.82
CA ALA A 65 -8.32 -17.79 12.05
C ALA A 65 -8.13 -17.58 10.55
N PHE A 66 -7.98 -16.33 10.11
CA PHE A 66 -7.66 -15.99 8.72
C PHE A 66 -6.28 -16.53 8.31
N GLN A 67 -5.24 -16.33 9.13
CA GLN A 67 -3.89 -16.83 8.82
C GLN A 67 -3.77 -18.36 8.83
N THR A 68 -4.70 -19.04 9.48
CA THR A 68 -4.72 -20.51 9.54
C THR A 68 -5.74 -21.13 8.58
N PHE A 69 -6.27 -20.32 7.67
CA PHE A 69 -7.19 -20.78 6.64
C PHE A 69 -6.43 -21.52 5.54
N SER A 70 -6.84 -22.74 5.26
CA SER A 70 -6.36 -23.55 4.13
C SER A 70 -7.56 -23.97 3.26
N VAL A 71 -7.31 -24.78 2.23
CA VAL A 71 -8.33 -25.36 1.35
C VAL A 71 -9.41 -26.11 2.16
N ASP A 72 -9.01 -26.74 3.26
CA ASP A 72 -9.91 -27.48 4.18
C ASP A 72 -10.59 -26.60 5.25
N GLY A 73 -10.41 -25.27 5.18
CA GLY A 73 -10.93 -24.30 6.15
C GLY A 73 -9.91 -23.88 7.21
N PRO A 74 -10.34 -23.16 8.27
CA PRO A 74 -9.45 -22.73 9.34
C PRO A 74 -9.01 -23.92 10.19
N SER A 75 -7.81 -23.81 10.80
CA SER A 75 -7.30 -24.80 11.76
C SER A 75 -8.39 -25.22 12.77
N PRO A 76 -8.64 -26.53 12.99
CA PRO A 76 -9.68 -27.01 13.90
C PRO A 76 -9.56 -26.45 15.32
N LEU A 77 -8.32 -26.24 15.79
CA LEU A 77 -8.04 -25.66 17.10
C LEU A 77 -8.51 -24.21 17.17
N VAL A 78 -8.15 -23.40 16.16
CA VAL A 78 -8.53 -21.99 16.11
C VAL A 78 -10.04 -21.84 15.92
N GLY A 79 -10.63 -22.70 15.08
CA GLY A 79 -12.08 -22.80 14.91
C GLY A 79 -12.83 -23.14 16.20
N LEU A 80 -12.27 -23.98 17.07
CA LEU A 80 -12.84 -24.26 18.40
C LEU A 80 -12.75 -23.03 19.32
N LEU A 81 -11.58 -22.38 19.34
CA LEU A 81 -11.31 -21.24 20.22
C LEU A 81 -12.16 -20.01 19.87
N ILE A 82 -12.47 -19.78 18.59
CA ILE A 82 -13.18 -18.57 18.16
C ILE A 82 -14.70 -18.64 18.39
N ARG A 83 -15.30 -19.85 18.43
CA ARG A 83 -16.74 -20.07 18.59
C ARG A 83 -17.40 -19.25 19.72
N PRO A 84 -16.89 -19.23 20.97
CA PRO A 84 -17.52 -18.47 22.05
C PRO A 84 -17.51 -16.95 21.83
N PHE A 85 -16.64 -16.44 20.95
CA PHE A 85 -16.48 -15.01 20.69
C PHE A 85 -17.23 -14.55 19.43
N ALA A 86 -17.70 -15.47 18.58
CA ALA A 86 -18.24 -15.16 17.26
C ALA A 86 -19.38 -14.13 17.30
N GLY A 87 -20.39 -14.33 18.16
CA GLY A 87 -21.52 -13.40 18.28
C GLY A 87 -21.11 -12.01 18.80
N TYR A 88 -20.15 -11.95 19.72
CA TYR A 88 -19.60 -10.69 20.23
C TYR A 88 -18.79 -9.96 19.15
N GLY A 89 -17.92 -10.68 18.44
CA GLY A 89 -17.14 -10.16 17.34
C GLY A 89 -18.01 -9.61 16.22
N GLN A 90 -19.06 -10.34 15.84
CA GLN A 90 -20.01 -9.92 14.81
C GLN A 90 -20.82 -8.68 15.25
N PHE A 91 -21.25 -8.61 16.51
CA PHE A 91 -21.98 -7.45 17.03
C PHE A 91 -21.15 -6.17 16.91
N PHE A 92 -19.85 -6.24 17.23
CA PHE A 92 -18.92 -5.11 17.12
C PHE A 92 -18.20 -5.00 15.77
N HIS A 93 -18.50 -5.87 14.79
CA HIS A 93 -17.82 -5.95 13.49
C HIS A 93 -16.29 -6.13 13.58
N MET A 94 -15.80 -6.74 14.67
CA MET A 94 -14.36 -6.98 14.91
C MET A 94 -13.82 -8.19 14.12
N ASP A 95 -14.70 -9.05 13.65
CA ASP A 95 -14.40 -10.25 12.87
C ASP A 95 -14.00 -9.98 11.41
N ARG A 96 -14.12 -8.73 10.94
CA ARG A 96 -13.81 -8.32 9.56
C ARG A 96 -12.51 -7.53 9.40
N GLY A 97 -11.78 -7.29 10.50
CA GLY A 97 -10.70 -6.30 10.53
C GLY A 97 -9.57 -6.54 9.54
N TYR A 98 -9.07 -7.78 9.42
CA TYR A 98 -7.89 -8.04 8.59
C TYR A 98 -8.16 -7.87 7.09
N ALA A 99 -9.20 -8.53 6.56
CA ALA A 99 -9.57 -8.43 5.15
C ALA A 99 -10.04 -7.02 4.75
N PHE A 100 -10.49 -6.19 5.70
CA PHE A 100 -10.91 -4.81 5.43
C PHE A 100 -9.74 -3.82 5.33
N PHE A 101 -8.69 -3.97 6.15
CA PHE A 101 -7.56 -3.03 6.20
C PHE A 101 -6.32 -3.48 5.42
N ALA A 102 -6.21 -4.77 5.13
CA ALA A 102 -5.16 -5.35 4.32
C ALA A 102 -5.77 -6.44 3.42
N PRO A 103 -6.56 -6.06 2.40
CA PRO A 103 -6.90 -7.02 1.36
C PRO A 103 -5.60 -7.64 0.84
N ASP A 104 -5.67 -8.91 0.45
CA ASP A 104 -4.53 -9.62 -0.11
C ASP A 104 -3.87 -8.73 -1.16
N PRO A 105 -2.62 -8.26 -0.94
CA PRO A 105 -1.95 -7.44 -1.91
C PRO A 105 -1.73 -8.36 -3.11
N GLY A 106 -2.58 -8.20 -4.13
CA GLY A 106 -2.41 -8.89 -5.39
C GLY A 106 -1.01 -8.66 -5.96
N PRO A 107 -0.67 -9.33 -7.06
CA PRO A 107 0.61 -9.12 -7.71
C PRO A 107 0.84 -7.63 -7.98
N SER A 108 2.08 -7.19 -7.80
CA SER A 108 2.45 -5.79 -8.01
C SER A 108 2.95 -5.56 -9.42
N HIS A 109 2.71 -4.36 -9.96
CA HIS A 109 3.10 -4.00 -11.30
C HIS A 109 4.34 -3.13 -11.28
N LEU A 110 5.26 -3.44 -12.20
CA LEU A 110 6.50 -2.73 -12.38
C LEU A 110 6.60 -2.28 -13.84
N ILE A 111 7.42 -1.27 -14.07
CA ILE A 111 7.83 -0.85 -15.41
C ILE A 111 9.31 -1.15 -15.54
N GLN A 112 9.69 -1.86 -16.60
CA GLN A 112 11.10 -1.93 -17.00
C GLN A 112 11.30 -1.02 -18.20
N ALA A 113 12.22 -0.09 -18.05
CA ALA A 113 12.66 0.80 -19.11
C ALA A 113 14.00 0.32 -19.63
N ALA A 114 14.18 0.30 -20.95
CA ALA A 114 15.48 0.18 -21.55
C ALA A 114 15.81 1.45 -22.33
N SER A 115 17.04 1.90 -22.16
CA SER A 115 17.60 3.01 -22.91
C SER A 115 18.79 2.53 -23.73
N THR A 116 18.97 3.11 -24.91
CA THR A 116 20.10 2.76 -25.78
C THR A 116 21.15 3.85 -25.72
N ASN A 117 22.36 3.44 -25.33
CA ASN A 117 23.52 4.31 -25.24
C ASN A 117 24.07 4.66 -26.63
N ALA A 118 24.91 5.69 -26.70
CA ALA A 118 25.54 6.14 -27.94
C ALA A 118 26.45 5.08 -28.59
N ASP A 119 26.93 4.12 -27.80
CA ASP A 119 27.73 2.97 -28.26
C ASP A 119 26.87 1.77 -28.69
N GLY A 120 25.54 1.89 -28.64
CA GLY A 120 24.58 0.83 -28.96
C GLY A 120 24.32 -0.15 -27.82
N SER A 121 24.95 0.02 -26.65
CA SER A 121 24.64 -0.81 -25.48
C SER A 121 23.25 -0.47 -24.91
N ILE A 122 22.59 -1.47 -24.32
CA ILE A 122 21.27 -1.32 -23.70
C ILE A 122 21.45 -1.25 -22.18
N ASP A 123 20.94 -0.20 -21.57
CA ASP A 123 20.83 -0.07 -20.11
C ASP A 123 19.36 -0.28 -19.69
N GLU A 124 19.11 -1.28 -18.85
CA GLU A 124 17.78 -1.62 -18.35
C GLU A 124 17.63 -1.19 -16.89
N ARG A 125 16.53 -0.50 -16.58
CA ARG A 125 16.19 -0.09 -15.22
C ARG A 125 14.74 -0.45 -14.88
N MET A 126 14.54 -0.88 -13.63
CA MET A 126 13.23 -1.23 -13.09
C MET A 126 12.65 -0.09 -12.25
N TYR A 127 11.34 0.10 -12.36
CA TYR A 127 10.58 1.09 -11.61
C TYR A 127 9.34 0.44 -10.98
N PRO A 128 9.16 0.54 -9.66
CA PRO A 128 10.14 0.97 -8.68
C PRO A 128 11.24 -0.08 -8.36
N ASP A 129 12.43 0.38 -8.01
CA ASP A 129 13.56 -0.36 -7.44
C ASP A 129 13.92 0.23 -6.05
N ARG A 130 14.14 -0.66 -5.07
CA ARG A 130 14.44 -0.29 -3.68
C ARG A 130 15.83 0.32 -3.49
N ASN A 131 16.77 0.02 -4.38
CA ASN A 131 18.15 0.51 -4.33
C ASN A 131 18.25 1.90 -4.96
N ASP A 132 17.49 2.15 -6.02
CA ASP A 132 17.59 3.39 -6.80
C ASP A 132 16.65 4.49 -6.30
N GLN A 133 15.45 4.14 -5.81
CA GLN A 133 14.43 5.13 -5.47
C GLN A 133 14.20 5.27 -3.96
N TRP A 134 15.21 5.84 -3.30
CA TRP A 134 15.14 6.27 -1.90
C TRP A 134 15.00 7.80 -1.80
N PRO A 135 14.20 8.36 -0.86
CA PRO A 135 13.50 7.73 0.26
C PRO A 135 12.23 6.97 -0.15
N ARG A 136 11.62 6.25 0.80
CA ARG A 136 10.41 5.41 0.58
C ARG A 136 9.29 6.13 -0.19
N LEU A 137 9.14 7.44 -0.05
CA LEU A 137 8.14 8.21 -0.78
C LEU A 137 8.41 8.25 -2.30
N LEU A 138 9.68 8.29 -2.71
CA LEU A 138 10.07 8.25 -4.12
C LEU A 138 9.79 6.88 -4.73
N TYR A 139 10.13 5.81 -4.01
CA TYR A 139 9.71 4.44 -4.36
C TYR A 139 8.20 4.37 -4.55
N HIS A 140 7.44 4.88 -3.58
CA HIS A 140 5.98 4.83 -3.62
C HIS A 140 5.40 5.63 -4.78
N ARG A 141 5.99 6.76 -5.16
CA ARG A 141 5.58 7.51 -6.36
C ARG A 141 5.71 6.66 -7.62
N HIS A 142 6.85 5.99 -7.81
CA HIS A 142 7.06 5.14 -8.99
C HIS A 142 6.19 3.89 -8.96
N PHE A 143 5.99 3.30 -7.78
CA PHE A 143 5.01 2.24 -7.57
C PHE A 143 3.61 2.65 -8.06
N MET A 144 3.10 3.80 -7.59
CA MET A 144 1.79 4.28 -8.00
C MET A 144 1.69 4.57 -9.51
N LEU A 145 2.79 4.98 -10.16
CA LEU A 145 2.80 5.20 -11.60
C LEU A 145 2.77 3.89 -12.39
N ALA A 146 3.51 2.87 -11.93
CA ALA A 146 3.49 1.54 -12.54
C ALA A 146 2.10 0.89 -12.41
N GLU A 147 1.50 0.95 -11.22
CA GLU A 147 0.12 0.51 -10.99
C GLU A 147 -0.88 1.28 -11.87
N PHE A 148 -0.78 2.62 -11.93
CA PHE A 148 -1.68 3.43 -12.73
C PHE A 148 -1.60 3.12 -14.23
N LEU A 149 -0.40 2.86 -14.76
CA LEU A 149 -0.23 2.43 -16.15
C LEU A 149 -0.91 1.09 -16.38
N ASN A 150 -0.78 0.16 -15.44
CA ASN A 150 -1.39 -1.16 -15.53
C ASN A 150 -2.92 -1.12 -15.42
N GLU A 151 -3.47 -0.37 -14.47
CA GLU A 151 -4.92 -0.17 -14.32
C GLU A 151 -5.54 0.52 -15.54
N SER A 152 -4.78 1.40 -16.20
CA SER A 152 -5.21 2.09 -17.42
C SER A 152 -5.09 1.23 -18.67
N TYR A 153 -4.54 0.01 -18.58
CA TYR A 153 -4.32 -0.85 -19.73
C TYR A 153 -5.59 -1.17 -20.48
N TRP A 154 -5.48 -1.09 -21.80
CA TRP A 154 -6.50 -1.58 -22.70
C TRP A 154 -5.81 -2.28 -23.88
N PRO A 155 -6.22 -3.50 -24.23
CA PRO A 155 -5.54 -4.29 -25.25
C PRO A 155 -5.67 -3.68 -26.66
N PRO A 156 -4.71 -3.98 -27.54
CA PRO A 156 -4.66 -3.43 -28.88
C PRO A 156 -5.81 -3.97 -29.73
N GLY A 157 -6.50 -3.05 -30.42
CA GLY A 157 -7.59 -3.33 -31.35
C GLY A 157 -8.87 -3.87 -30.67
N PRO A 158 -10.07 -3.35 -30.99
CA PRO A 158 -11.27 -4.14 -30.75
C PRO A 158 -11.27 -5.35 -31.69
N PRO A 159 -11.97 -6.44 -31.36
CA PRO A 159 -12.17 -7.56 -32.28
C PRO A 159 -12.74 -7.06 -33.62
N ASP A 160 -12.26 -7.59 -34.75
CA ASP A 160 -12.68 -7.13 -36.09
C ASP A 160 -14.20 -7.18 -36.28
N GLU A 161 -14.84 -8.20 -35.69
CA GLU A 161 -16.28 -8.42 -35.71
C GLU A 161 -17.06 -7.36 -34.90
N MET A 162 -16.40 -6.72 -33.92
CA MET A 162 -17.03 -5.73 -33.05
C MET A 162 -17.44 -4.47 -33.82
N PHE A 163 -16.67 -4.04 -34.82
CA PHE A 163 -17.06 -2.88 -35.64
C PHE A 163 -18.35 -3.10 -36.44
N GLN A 164 -18.64 -4.35 -36.79
CA GLN A 164 -19.80 -4.74 -37.58
C GLN A 164 -21.04 -4.96 -36.70
N SER A 165 -20.84 -5.56 -35.52
CA SER A 165 -21.91 -5.92 -34.58
C SER A 165 -22.28 -4.80 -33.61
N ASP A 166 -21.30 -4.12 -33.02
CA ASP A 166 -21.48 -3.01 -32.08
C ASP A 166 -20.38 -1.95 -32.28
N ARG A 167 -20.62 -1.08 -33.26
CA ARG A 167 -19.74 0.04 -33.56
C ARG A 167 -19.51 0.97 -32.36
N SER A 168 -20.49 1.11 -31.47
CA SER A 168 -20.37 2.00 -30.31
C SER A 168 -19.37 1.46 -29.29
N ALA A 169 -19.42 0.16 -29.02
CA ALA A 169 -18.44 -0.54 -28.19
C ALA A 169 -17.04 -0.48 -28.81
N ALA A 170 -16.92 -0.69 -30.13
CA ALA A 170 -15.64 -0.62 -30.82
C ALA A 170 -14.99 0.78 -30.73
N LEU A 171 -15.79 1.86 -30.84
CA LEU A 171 -15.30 3.23 -30.66
C LEU A 171 -14.86 3.52 -29.22
N LEU A 172 -15.62 3.04 -28.23
CA LEU A 172 -15.25 3.17 -26.82
C LEU A 172 -13.94 2.42 -26.52
N TRP A 173 -13.75 1.24 -27.13
CA TRP A 173 -12.51 0.47 -27.04
C TRP A 173 -11.32 1.28 -27.58
N GLN A 174 -11.46 1.83 -28.79
CA GLN A 174 -10.42 2.68 -29.38
C GLN A 174 -10.10 3.90 -28.50
N GLN A 175 -11.12 4.53 -27.92
CA GLN A 175 -10.93 5.66 -27.02
C GLN A 175 -10.15 5.26 -25.75
N ARG A 176 -10.48 4.12 -25.14
CA ARG A 176 -9.77 3.59 -23.97
C ARG A 176 -8.33 3.24 -24.30
N ARG A 177 -8.11 2.59 -25.45
CA ARG A 177 -6.76 2.29 -25.95
C ARG A 177 -5.95 3.54 -26.20
N GLY A 178 -6.51 4.54 -26.88
CA GLY A 178 -5.82 5.81 -27.12
C GLY A 178 -5.44 6.53 -25.82
N ARG A 179 -6.28 6.44 -24.77
CA ARG A 179 -5.92 6.95 -23.44
C ARG A 179 -4.73 6.20 -22.84
N TYR A 180 -4.72 4.87 -22.91
CA TYR A 180 -3.59 4.06 -22.44
C TYR A 180 -2.29 4.43 -23.17
N GLU A 181 -2.33 4.49 -24.51
CA GLU A 181 -1.17 4.83 -25.34
C GLU A 181 -0.64 6.23 -25.02
N TYR A 182 -1.55 7.20 -24.82
CA TYR A 182 -1.17 8.55 -24.41
C TYR A 182 -0.44 8.56 -23.05
N ILE A 183 -0.95 7.83 -22.05
CA ILE A 183 -0.31 7.72 -20.73
C ILE A 183 1.06 7.05 -20.86
N ARG A 184 1.13 5.92 -21.59
CA ARG A 184 2.38 5.18 -21.85
C ARG A 184 3.41 6.08 -22.53
N GLN A 185 3.01 6.80 -23.58
CA GLN A 185 3.91 7.68 -24.33
C GLN A 185 4.40 8.84 -23.45
N SER A 186 3.54 9.43 -22.62
CA SER A 186 3.96 10.47 -21.67
C SER A 186 5.03 9.97 -20.69
N MET A 187 4.98 8.71 -20.26
CA MET A 187 6.03 8.11 -19.41
C MET A 187 7.33 7.89 -20.20
N VAL A 188 7.23 7.38 -21.43
CA VAL A 188 8.39 7.24 -22.34
C VAL A 188 9.05 8.59 -22.60
N ASP A 189 8.28 9.63 -22.93
CA ASP A 189 8.80 10.98 -23.21
C ASP A 189 9.45 11.62 -21.98
N HIS A 190 8.97 11.29 -20.77
CA HIS A 190 9.64 11.70 -19.55
C HIS A 190 10.99 10.98 -19.39
N LEU A 191 11.02 9.66 -19.56
CA LEU A 191 12.25 8.88 -19.44
C LEU A 191 13.27 9.25 -20.52
N ARG A 192 12.85 9.58 -21.75
CA ARG A 192 13.75 10.09 -22.79
C ARG A 192 14.47 11.35 -22.32
N ARG A 193 13.74 12.32 -21.77
CA ARG A 193 14.32 13.56 -21.23
C ARG A 193 15.26 13.32 -20.05
N GLU A 194 14.97 12.35 -19.20
CA GLU A 194 15.86 11.98 -18.08
C GLU A 194 17.13 11.22 -18.53
N ASN A 195 17.12 10.66 -19.75
CA ASN A 195 18.24 9.89 -20.31
C ASN A 195 18.90 10.63 -21.49
N ASP A 196 19.05 11.95 -21.42
CA ASP A 196 19.69 12.79 -22.45
C ASP A 196 19.09 12.66 -23.86
N ASP A 197 17.77 12.54 -23.97
CA ASP A 197 17.02 12.32 -25.22
C ASP A 197 17.42 11.04 -25.98
N ARG A 198 18.03 10.07 -25.29
CA ARG A 198 18.25 8.71 -25.83
C ARG A 198 16.94 8.03 -26.12
N GLU A 199 16.98 7.07 -27.04
CA GLU A 199 15.82 6.25 -27.29
C GLU A 199 15.52 5.36 -26.09
N VAL A 200 14.26 5.39 -25.66
CA VAL A 200 13.74 4.65 -24.52
C VAL A 200 12.50 3.89 -24.95
N ALA A 201 12.40 2.66 -24.48
CA ALA A 201 11.20 1.84 -24.55
C ALA A 201 10.87 1.27 -23.16
N ILE A 202 9.58 1.03 -22.92
CA ILE A 202 9.09 0.49 -21.65
C ILE A 202 8.21 -0.73 -21.88
N ARG A 203 8.31 -1.70 -20.97
CA ARG A 203 7.40 -2.84 -20.83
C ARG A 203 6.84 -2.92 -19.41
N ARG A 204 5.65 -3.51 -19.29
CA ARG A 204 5.00 -3.78 -18.00
C ARG A 204 5.44 -5.15 -17.49
N LEU A 205 5.66 -5.24 -16.20
CA LEU A 205 5.91 -6.49 -15.52
C LEU A 205 4.93 -6.67 -14.38
N GLU A 206 4.65 -7.91 -14.07
CA GLU A 206 3.95 -8.35 -12.88
C GLU A 206 4.96 -9.04 -11.97
N HIS A 207 4.98 -8.65 -10.69
CA HIS A 207 5.75 -9.29 -9.64
C HIS A 207 4.80 -10.03 -8.71
N GLY A 208 4.83 -11.35 -8.82
CA GLY A 208 3.99 -12.26 -8.06
C GLY A 208 4.56 -12.59 -6.68
N LEU A 209 3.70 -13.09 -5.81
CA LEU A 209 4.09 -13.68 -4.53
C LEU A 209 4.21 -15.20 -4.69
N PRO A 210 5.27 -15.83 -4.14
CA PRO A 210 5.39 -17.28 -4.17
C PRO A 210 4.21 -17.90 -3.41
N GLY A 211 3.59 -18.92 -4.00
CA GLY A 211 2.56 -19.69 -3.31
C GLY A 211 3.14 -20.45 -2.12
N LEU A 212 2.27 -20.83 -1.17
CA LEU A 212 2.70 -21.65 -0.04
C LEU A 212 3.31 -22.99 -0.51
N GLN A 213 2.74 -23.60 -1.55
CA GLN A 213 3.24 -24.86 -2.10
C GLN A 213 4.64 -24.69 -2.68
N ASP A 214 4.85 -23.67 -3.53
CA ASP A 214 6.15 -23.37 -4.13
C ASP A 214 7.21 -23.16 -3.04
N PHE A 215 6.86 -22.41 -1.99
CA PHE A 215 7.77 -22.15 -0.86
C PHE A 215 8.13 -23.42 -0.06
N LEU A 216 7.21 -24.36 0.10
CA LEU A 216 7.45 -25.62 0.80
C LEU A 216 8.32 -26.58 -0.01
N GLU A 217 8.19 -26.57 -1.33
CA GLU A 217 9.02 -27.37 -2.23
C GLU A 217 10.42 -26.78 -2.38
N GLU A 218 10.51 -25.48 -2.65
CA GLU A 218 11.75 -24.74 -2.80
C GLU A 218 11.59 -23.29 -2.29
N PRO A 219 12.22 -22.89 -1.17
CA PRO A 219 12.13 -21.52 -0.68
C PRO A 219 12.63 -20.49 -1.70
N ILE A 220 11.71 -19.76 -2.31
CA ILE A 220 12.00 -18.71 -3.30
C ILE A 220 12.15 -17.35 -2.60
N ALA A 221 13.23 -16.63 -2.91
CA ALA A 221 13.41 -15.26 -2.44
C ALA A 221 12.44 -14.32 -3.16
N LEU A 222 11.95 -13.27 -2.48
CA LEU A 222 10.99 -12.33 -3.09
C LEU A 222 11.53 -11.56 -4.29
N ASN A 223 12.85 -11.50 -4.48
CA ASN A 223 13.50 -10.87 -5.64
C ASN A 223 13.97 -11.89 -6.68
N ASP A 224 13.52 -13.14 -6.59
CA ASP A 224 13.86 -14.18 -7.57
C ASP A 224 13.26 -13.83 -8.94
N PRO A 225 14.05 -13.89 -10.04
CA PRO A 225 13.57 -13.58 -11.39
C PRO A 225 12.33 -14.38 -11.83
N ARG A 226 12.11 -15.58 -11.27
CA ARG A 226 10.93 -16.42 -11.57
C ARG A 226 9.61 -15.77 -11.13
N LEU A 227 9.66 -14.81 -10.21
CA LEU A 227 8.48 -14.10 -9.73
C LEU A 227 8.09 -12.92 -10.63
N TYR A 228 8.85 -12.65 -11.70
CA TYR A 228 8.63 -11.54 -12.61
C TYR A 228 8.11 -12.04 -13.95
N SER A 229 6.90 -11.64 -14.31
CA SER A 229 6.26 -11.96 -15.59
C SER A 229 6.13 -10.71 -16.46
N VAL A 230 6.47 -10.80 -17.75
CA VAL A 230 6.26 -9.70 -18.69
C VAL A 230 4.82 -9.68 -19.14
N LEU A 231 4.13 -8.55 -18.97
CA LEU A 231 2.75 -8.36 -19.39
C LEU A 231 2.69 -7.85 -20.83
N LEU A 232 2.65 -8.79 -21.77
CA LEU A 232 2.64 -8.53 -23.22
C LEU A 232 1.42 -7.70 -23.65
N ASP A 233 1.63 -6.85 -24.66
CA ASP A 233 0.60 -6.03 -25.29
C ASP A 233 -0.11 -6.82 -26.41
N GLN A 234 -0.96 -7.79 -26.04
CA GLN A 234 -1.62 -8.70 -26.99
C GLN A 234 -3.15 -8.52 -27.05
N PRO A 235 -3.79 -8.80 -28.21
CA PRO A 235 -5.25 -8.86 -28.32
C PRO A 235 -5.81 -10.00 -27.45
N ILE A 236 -6.99 -9.78 -26.84
CA ILE A 236 -7.63 -10.76 -25.93
C ILE A 236 -8.01 -12.08 -26.62
N PHE A 237 -8.13 -12.10 -27.95
CA PHE A 237 -8.71 -13.22 -28.73
C PHE A 237 -7.70 -13.96 -29.61
N SER A 238 -6.40 -13.76 -29.39
CA SER A 238 -5.40 -14.64 -29.98
C SER A 238 -5.35 -15.94 -29.18
N ASP A 239 -6.10 -16.96 -29.62
CA ASP A 239 -6.07 -18.32 -29.04
C ASP A 239 -4.67 -18.99 -29.18
N GLU A 240 -3.77 -18.40 -29.97
CA GLU A 240 -2.35 -18.61 -29.81
C GLU A 240 -1.89 -17.85 -28.56
N ILE A 241 -1.98 -18.52 -27.40
CA ILE A 241 -0.98 -18.31 -26.35
C ILE A 241 0.34 -18.50 -27.08
N ALA A 242 1.05 -17.41 -27.37
CA ALA A 242 2.38 -17.49 -27.94
C ALA A 242 3.13 -18.55 -27.12
N PRO A 243 3.63 -19.65 -27.73
CA PRO A 243 4.32 -20.69 -26.97
C PRO A 243 5.32 -19.97 -26.09
N ALA A 244 5.21 -20.13 -24.76
CA ALA A 244 5.91 -19.33 -23.76
C ALA A 244 7.29 -18.97 -24.31
N PRO A 245 7.49 -17.74 -24.81
CA PRO A 245 8.63 -17.54 -25.66
C PRO A 245 9.82 -17.68 -24.74
N ALA A 246 10.72 -18.62 -25.08
CA ALA A 246 12.10 -18.56 -24.67
C ALA A 246 12.75 -17.36 -25.37
N THR A 247 12.19 -16.17 -25.17
CA THR A 247 12.58 -14.86 -25.65
C THR A 247 11.59 -13.89 -25.00
N THR A 248 11.98 -13.38 -23.84
CA THR A 248 11.77 -11.97 -23.46
C THR A 248 11.27 -11.16 -24.64
N GLU A 249 10.11 -10.49 -24.55
CA GLU A 249 9.71 -9.45 -25.49
C GLU A 249 10.93 -8.57 -25.71
N GLU A 250 11.62 -8.78 -26.84
CA GLU A 250 12.84 -8.07 -27.15
C GLU A 250 12.38 -6.65 -27.32
N ILE A 251 12.87 -5.80 -26.43
CA ILE A 251 12.64 -4.37 -26.55
C ILE A 251 13.12 -4.03 -27.96
N PRO A 252 12.23 -3.61 -28.87
CA PRO A 252 12.63 -3.38 -30.24
C PRO A 252 13.77 -2.38 -30.18
N VAL A 253 14.93 -2.77 -30.73
CA VAL A 253 16.08 -1.88 -30.79
C VAL A 253 15.60 -0.64 -31.54
N PRO A 254 15.66 0.55 -30.92
CA PRO A 254 15.69 1.83 -31.59
C PRO A 254 15.99 1.78 -33.07
N ALA A 255 15.03 2.19 -33.90
CA ALA A 255 15.32 2.39 -35.31
C ALA A 255 16.31 3.56 -35.40
N VAL A 256 17.59 3.26 -35.66
CA VAL A 256 18.59 4.28 -35.98
C VAL A 256 18.10 5.00 -37.23
N VAL A 257 17.60 6.23 -37.06
CA VAL A 257 17.23 7.08 -38.18
C VAL A 257 18.53 7.53 -38.84
N ASP A 258 18.96 6.79 -39.85
CA ASP A 258 20.09 7.18 -40.70
C ASP A 258 19.79 8.53 -41.35
N GLY A 259 20.57 9.54 -40.91
CA GLY A 259 20.79 10.85 -41.52
C GLY A 259 19.91 11.23 -42.71
N GLN A 260 18.66 11.61 -42.45
CA GLN A 260 17.93 12.47 -43.39
C GLN A 260 18.30 13.92 -43.13
N THR A 261 19.26 14.36 -43.94
CA THR A 261 19.50 15.75 -44.34
C THR A 261 18.21 16.57 -44.36
N LEU A 262 18.11 17.53 -43.44
CA LEU A 262 17.14 18.62 -43.52
C LEU A 262 17.41 19.41 -44.80
N PRO A 263 16.43 19.61 -45.71
CA PRO A 263 16.60 20.54 -46.80
C PRO A 263 16.69 21.97 -46.25
N SER A 264 17.83 22.61 -46.51
CA SER A 264 18.04 24.04 -46.31
C SER A 264 16.99 24.88 -47.02
N ALA A 265 16.63 25.96 -46.33
CA ALA A 265 16.18 27.25 -46.84
C ALA A 265 14.74 27.34 -47.40
N ILE A 266 13.90 28.10 -46.67
CA ILE A 266 13.00 29.08 -47.28
C ILE A 266 13.01 30.35 -46.41
N GLU A 267 13.78 31.36 -46.83
CA GLU A 267 13.44 32.79 -46.72
C GLU A 267 13.22 33.26 -48.18
N PRO A 268 12.18 34.05 -48.44
CA PRO A 268 12.23 35.49 -48.14
C PRO A 268 11.02 36.04 -47.36
#